data_AF-A0A8T9C8R7-F1
#
_entry.id   AF-A0A8T9C8R7-F1
#
_cell.length_a   1.000
_cell.length_b   1.000
_cell.length_c   1.000
_cell.angle_alpha   90.00
_cell.angle_beta   90.00
_cell.angle_gamma   90.00
#
_symmetry.space_group_name_H-M   'P 1'
#
loop_
_entity.id
_entity.type
_entity.pdbx_description
1 polymer ?
#
loop_
_entity_poly.entity_id
_entity_poly.type
_entity_poly.pdbx_seq_one_letter_code
_entity_poly.pdbx_strand_id
1 'polypeptide(L)'
;ATPSYKAINPNASVPSLVIHHEKSKKEPDPKSFTITQSSAILDFLEARFPNPPLLPSAASFRERSRVTELVNLVACDIQPPQNSRVRKKIEEMFGGDGKAWARYVYDRGFGVYEKLLEKTRKERLGEEAKQSALFSVGASVSLADIYLVPAAQGALRVGLALENWPLLKGVVAECWKLEAFRKGGLGGHGNLLP
;
A
#
# COMPACT_ATOMS: atom_id res chain seq x y z
N ALA A 1 -16.88 -13.19 8.74
CA ALA A 1 -16.14 -14.23 8.00
C ALA A 1 -16.69 -15.60 8.39
N THR A 2 -16.85 -16.49 7.41
CA THR A 2 -17.30 -17.87 7.64
C THR A 2 -16.26 -18.65 8.45
N PRO A 3 -16.65 -19.72 9.16
CA PRO A 3 -15.70 -20.64 9.79
C PRO A 3 -14.67 -21.18 8.79
N SER A 4 -15.11 -21.49 7.56
CA SER A 4 -14.23 -21.99 6.49
C SER A 4 -13.12 -21.00 6.12
N TYR A 5 -13.41 -19.70 6.02
CA TYR A 5 -12.36 -18.71 5.73
C TYR A 5 -11.45 -18.46 6.93
N LYS A 6 -11.96 -18.53 8.16
CA LYS A 6 -11.15 -18.42 9.37
C LYS A 6 -10.11 -19.53 9.51
N ALA A 7 -10.40 -20.72 8.97
CA ALA A 7 -9.43 -21.81 8.90
C ALA A 7 -8.25 -21.49 7.95
N ILE A 8 -8.47 -20.64 6.93
CA ILE A 8 -7.42 -20.16 6.02
C ILE A 8 -6.68 -18.97 6.63
N ASN A 9 -7.43 -17.98 7.12
CA ASN A 9 -6.88 -16.79 7.77
C ASN A 9 -7.55 -16.55 9.14
N PRO A 10 -6.88 -16.87 10.25
CA PRO A 10 -7.47 -16.72 11.59
C PRO A 10 -7.77 -15.26 11.95
N ASN A 11 -7.07 -14.29 11.35
CA ASN A 11 -7.36 -12.87 11.53
C ASN A 11 -8.69 -12.44 10.84
N ALA A 12 -9.28 -13.32 10.02
CA ALA A 12 -10.51 -13.09 9.28
C ALA A 12 -10.47 -11.83 8.39
N SER A 13 -9.26 -11.42 7.97
CA SER A 13 -9.01 -10.30 7.06
C SER A 13 -8.67 -10.81 5.66
N VAL A 14 -8.80 -9.94 4.67
CA VAL A 14 -8.19 -10.14 3.35
C VAL A 14 -6.95 -9.23 3.24
N PRO A 15 -5.94 -9.57 2.42
CA PRO A 15 -5.85 -10.73 1.51
C PRO A 15 -5.35 -12.03 2.18
N SER A 16 -5.31 -13.13 1.40
CA SER A 16 -4.57 -14.35 1.72
C SER A 16 -4.02 -14.94 0.42
N LEU A 17 -2.71 -15.20 0.36
CA LEU A 17 -2.02 -15.80 -0.78
C LEU A 17 -1.73 -17.28 -0.45
N VAL A 18 -2.33 -18.18 -1.20
CA VAL A 18 -2.05 -19.62 -1.13
C VAL A 18 -1.02 -19.98 -2.21
N ILE A 19 0.06 -20.64 -1.81
CA ILE A 19 1.16 -21.02 -2.69
C ILE A 19 1.16 -22.54 -2.84
N HIS A 20 1.03 -22.98 -4.08
CA HIS A 20 1.12 -24.38 -4.47
C HIS A 20 2.49 -24.66 -5.07
N HIS A 21 3.09 -25.77 -4.67
CA HIS A 21 4.35 -26.23 -5.23
C HIS A 21 4.09 -27.29 -6.28
N GLU A 22 4.82 -27.22 -7.40
CA GLU A 22 4.80 -28.29 -8.38
C GLU A 22 5.50 -29.52 -7.82
N LYS A 23 4.90 -30.68 -8.05
CA LYS A 23 5.51 -31.97 -7.72
C LYS A 23 6.84 -32.09 -8.46
N SER A 24 7.87 -32.55 -7.77
CA SER A 24 9.16 -32.87 -8.40
C SER A 24 9.57 -34.29 -8.05
N LYS A 25 10.52 -34.85 -8.83
CA LYS A 25 11.12 -36.16 -8.49
C LYS A 25 11.78 -36.18 -7.11
N LYS A 26 12.19 -35.01 -6.59
CA LYS A 26 12.82 -34.86 -5.26
C LYS A 26 11.79 -34.61 -4.15
N GLU A 27 10.62 -34.10 -4.49
CA GLU A 27 9.53 -33.80 -3.55
C GLU A 27 8.17 -34.11 -4.23
N PRO A 28 7.70 -35.36 -4.14
CA PRO A 28 6.53 -35.82 -4.89
C PRO A 28 5.19 -35.34 -4.30
N ASP A 29 5.19 -34.87 -3.05
CA ASP A 29 4.01 -34.30 -2.38
C ASP A 29 4.40 -33.02 -1.61
N PRO A 30 4.69 -31.93 -2.33
CA PRO A 30 5.16 -30.71 -1.70
C PRO A 30 3.99 -29.99 -1.01
N LYS A 31 4.18 -29.64 0.26
CA LYS A 31 3.13 -28.99 1.05
C LYS A 31 2.88 -27.57 0.55
N SER A 32 1.62 -27.27 0.22
CA SER A 32 1.18 -25.90 -0.01
C SER A 32 1.25 -25.10 1.31
N PHE A 33 1.47 -23.80 1.23
CA PHE A 33 1.43 -22.91 2.39
C PHE A 33 0.69 -21.61 2.08
N THR A 34 0.29 -20.87 3.12
CA THR A 34 -0.50 -19.65 2.98
C THR A 34 0.14 -18.48 3.72
N ILE A 35 0.21 -17.32 3.08
CA ILE A 35 0.64 -16.05 3.68
C ILE A 35 -0.59 -15.12 3.77
N THR A 36 -0.84 -14.53 4.94
CA THR A 36 -2.11 -13.82 5.22
C THR A 36 -1.96 -12.31 5.48
N GLN A 37 -0.72 -11.80 5.52
CA GLN A 37 -0.43 -10.38 5.69
C GLN A 37 0.10 -9.81 4.38
N SER A 38 -0.44 -8.68 3.92
CA SER A 38 -0.04 -8.05 2.66
C SER A 38 1.45 -7.71 2.62
N SER A 39 2.02 -7.25 3.73
CA SER A 39 3.46 -6.96 3.81
C SER A 39 4.33 -8.21 3.64
N ALA A 40 3.94 -9.32 4.28
CA ALA A 40 4.64 -10.58 4.13
C ALA A 40 4.46 -11.18 2.71
N ILE A 41 3.29 -10.99 2.10
CA ILE A 41 3.05 -11.39 0.70
C ILE A 41 3.97 -10.62 -0.24
N LEU A 42 4.05 -9.30 -0.09
CA LEU A 42 4.88 -8.46 -0.96
C LEU A 42 6.37 -8.71 -0.74
N ASP A 43 6.80 -8.98 0.49
CA ASP A 43 8.17 -9.41 0.79
C ASP A 43 8.51 -10.75 0.13
N PHE A 44 7.61 -11.74 0.21
CA PHE A 44 7.77 -13.01 -0.48
C PHE A 44 7.87 -12.83 -2.00
N LEU A 45 7.00 -11.99 -2.60
CA LEU A 45 7.02 -11.74 -4.04
C LEU A 45 8.30 -11.04 -4.48
N GLU A 46 8.79 -10.05 -3.72
CA GLU A 46 10.07 -9.39 -4.01
C GLU A 46 11.24 -10.39 -3.94
N ALA A 47 11.26 -11.26 -2.93
CA ALA A 47 12.32 -12.25 -2.77
C ALA A 47 12.29 -13.32 -3.88
N ARG A 48 11.10 -13.72 -4.33
CA ARG A 48 10.95 -14.83 -5.30
C ARG A 48 10.92 -14.38 -6.76
N PHE A 49 10.46 -13.16 -7.02
CA PHE A 49 10.27 -12.56 -8.34
C PHE A 49 10.84 -11.12 -8.38
N PRO A 50 12.17 -10.95 -8.24
CA PRO A 50 12.80 -9.65 -8.02
C PRO A 50 12.85 -8.73 -9.27
N ASN A 51 12.21 -9.10 -10.38
CA ASN A 51 12.28 -8.37 -11.65
C ASN A 51 10.86 -8.04 -12.17
N PRO A 52 10.48 -6.75 -12.25
CA PRO A 52 11.25 -5.58 -11.82
C PRO A 52 11.39 -5.50 -10.28
N PRO A 53 12.48 -4.94 -9.73
CA PRO A 53 12.66 -4.81 -8.29
C PRO A 53 11.72 -3.74 -7.73
N LEU A 54 10.99 -4.06 -6.67
CA LEU A 54 10.11 -3.12 -5.97
C LEU A 54 10.75 -2.55 -4.70
N LEU A 55 11.89 -3.08 -4.29
CA LEU A 55 12.74 -2.48 -3.27
C LEU A 55 14.11 -2.11 -3.86
N PRO A 56 14.66 -0.94 -3.47
CA PRO A 56 16.05 -0.64 -3.75
C PRO A 56 16.98 -1.71 -3.19
N SER A 57 18.10 -1.91 -3.89
CA SER A 57 19.12 -2.88 -3.48
C SER A 57 19.67 -2.56 -2.08
N ALA A 58 20.30 -3.54 -1.43
CA ALA A 58 20.92 -3.33 -0.13
C ALA A 58 22.02 -2.25 -0.15
N ALA A 59 22.69 -2.04 -1.29
CA ALA A 59 23.68 -0.98 -1.45
C ALA A 59 23.04 0.43 -1.41
N SER A 60 21.79 0.57 -1.85
CA SER A 60 21.00 1.80 -1.79
C SER A 60 20.21 1.90 -0.47
N PHE A 61 20.91 1.74 0.67
CA PHE A 61 20.28 1.59 1.98
C PHE A 61 19.43 2.79 2.40
N ARG A 62 19.77 4.01 1.95
CA ARG A 62 19.00 5.22 2.25
C ARG A 62 17.64 5.20 1.56
N GLU A 63 17.62 4.95 0.25
CA GLU A 63 16.38 4.81 -0.52
C GLU A 63 15.55 3.63 -0.03
N ARG A 64 16.19 2.49 0.27
CA ARG A 64 15.51 1.32 0.81
C ARG A 64 14.83 1.64 2.15
N SER A 65 15.52 2.37 3.02
CA SER A 65 14.96 2.84 4.30
C SER A 65 13.77 3.77 4.09
N ARG A 66 13.85 4.71 3.12
CA ARG A 66 12.72 5.60 2.79
C ARG A 66 11.52 4.85 2.23
N VAL A 67 11.72 3.87 1.35
CA VAL A 67 10.63 3.03 0.86
C VAL A 67 9.98 2.28 2.03
N THR A 68 10.79 1.70 2.91
CA THR A 68 10.30 0.96 4.08
C THR A 68 9.55 1.88 5.06
N GLU A 69 10.02 3.10 5.28
CA GLU A 69 9.36 4.11 6.12
C GLU A 69 7.96 4.46 5.59
N LEU A 70 7.86 4.73 4.29
CA LEU A 70 6.57 5.05 3.63
C LEU A 70 5.62 3.85 3.61
N VAL A 71 6.13 2.63 3.41
CA VAL A 71 5.35 1.40 3.51
C VAL A 71 4.75 1.26 4.90
N ASN A 72 5.56 1.44 5.96
CA ASN A 72 5.08 1.30 7.34
C ASN A 72 4.14 2.42 7.75
N LEU A 73 4.34 3.66 7.28
CA LEU A 73 3.38 4.74 7.48
C LEU A 73 1.99 4.33 6.98
N VAL A 74 1.90 3.75 5.78
CA VAL A 74 0.61 3.28 5.25
C VAL A 74 0.11 2.03 5.99
N ALA A 75 0.98 1.04 6.16
CA ALA A 75 0.62 -0.29 6.66
C ALA A 75 0.29 -0.31 8.16
N CYS A 76 0.83 0.62 8.95
CA CYS A 76 0.69 0.66 10.40
C CYS A 76 -0.18 1.84 10.84
N ASP A 77 0.06 3.03 10.30
CA ASP A 77 -0.53 4.26 10.84
C ASP A 77 -1.76 4.75 10.07
N ILE A 78 -1.93 4.31 8.81
CA ILE A 78 -3.07 4.70 7.98
C ILE A 78 -4.08 3.57 7.87
N GLN A 79 -3.71 2.43 7.30
CA GLN A 79 -4.69 1.39 6.97
C GLN A 79 -5.35 0.77 8.21
N PRO A 80 -4.61 0.32 9.25
CA PRO A 80 -5.21 -0.36 10.39
C PRO A 80 -6.16 0.52 11.20
N PRO A 81 -5.85 1.80 11.51
CA PRO A 81 -6.73 2.63 12.32
C PRO A 81 -8.06 3.01 11.66
N GLN A 82 -8.18 2.95 10.32
CA GLN A 82 -9.43 3.29 9.61
C GLN A 82 -10.11 2.14 8.89
N ASN A 83 -9.59 0.91 8.98
CA ASN A 83 -10.20 -0.21 8.25
C ASN A 83 -11.69 -0.40 8.62
N SER A 84 -12.42 -1.14 7.79
CA SER A 84 -13.87 -1.32 7.97
C SER A 84 -14.27 -1.91 9.32
N ARG A 85 -13.43 -2.75 9.93
CA ARG A 85 -13.69 -3.32 11.26
C ARG A 85 -13.64 -2.22 12.33
N VAL A 86 -12.65 -1.34 12.29
CA VAL A 86 -12.54 -0.22 13.24
C VAL A 86 -13.70 0.76 13.05
N ARG A 87 -14.00 1.14 11.81
CA ARG A 87 -15.10 2.08 11.53
C ARG A 87 -16.46 1.58 12.01
N LYS A 88 -16.78 0.31 11.74
CA LYS A 88 -18.00 -0.31 12.25
C LYS A 88 -18.05 -0.31 13.78
N LYS A 89 -16.91 -0.54 14.45
CA LYS A 89 -16.86 -0.51 15.92
C LYS A 89 -17.08 0.90 16.48
N ILE A 90 -16.58 1.93 15.82
CA ILE A 90 -16.85 3.33 16.17
C ILE A 90 -18.36 3.62 16.09
N GLU A 91 -19.01 3.18 15.01
CA GLU A 91 -20.45 3.34 14.81
C GLU A 91 -21.26 2.53 15.85
N GLU A 92 -20.97 1.24 16.00
CA GLU A 92 -21.74 0.30 16.83
C GLU A 92 -21.59 0.54 18.34
N MET A 93 -20.36 0.81 18.82
CA MET A 93 -20.07 0.85 20.27
C MET A 93 -20.09 2.26 20.85
N PHE A 94 -19.80 3.26 20.01
CA PHE A 94 -19.61 4.64 20.47
C PHE A 94 -20.57 5.63 19.82
N GLY A 95 -21.44 5.18 18.89
CA GLY A 95 -22.37 6.05 18.17
C GLY A 95 -21.68 7.12 17.32
N GLY A 96 -20.40 6.93 16.99
CA GLY A 96 -19.60 7.89 16.23
C GLY A 96 -19.74 7.73 14.73
N ASP A 97 -19.15 8.67 13.98
CA ASP A 97 -19.07 8.60 12.51
C ASP A 97 -17.77 7.92 12.07
N GLY A 98 -17.87 6.66 11.65
CA GLY A 98 -16.74 5.88 11.16
C GLY A 98 -16.11 6.45 9.88
N LYS A 99 -16.86 7.15 9.02
CA LYS A 99 -16.31 7.81 7.82
C LYS A 99 -15.58 9.09 8.21
N ALA A 100 -16.10 9.90 9.13
CA ALA A 100 -15.39 11.07 9.65
C ALA A 100 -14.06 10.66 10.30
N TRP A 101 -14.06 9.58 11.10
CA TRP A 101 -12.83 9.01 11.65
C TRP A 101 -11.83 8.60 10.56
N ALA A 102 -12.31 7.93 9.50
CA ALA A 102 -11.46 7.52 8.38
C ALA A 102 -10.78 8.72 7.72
N ARG A 103 -11.57 9.79 7.46
CA ARG A 103 -11.05 11.02 6.86
C ARG A 103 -9.97 11.65 7.73
N TYR A 104 -10.17 11.70 9.05
CA TYR A 104 -9.14 12.18 9.98
C TYR A 104 -7.83 11.37 9.90
N VAL A 105 -7.93 10.04 9.92
CA VAL A 105 -6.74 9.16 9.83
C VAL A 105 -6.01 9.37 8.50
N TYR A 106 -6.74 9.41 7.38
CA TYR A 106 -6.14 9.67 6.07
C TYR A 106 -5.51 11.05 5.98
N ASP A 107 -6.20 12.10 6.44
CA ASP A 107 -5.71 13.48 6.39
C ASP A 107 -4.38 13.62 7.14
N ARG A 108 -4.32 13.11 8.37
CA ARG A 108 -3.09 13.10 9.17
C ARG A 108 -1.99 12.29 8.48
N GLY A 109 -2.30 11.08 8.03
CA GLY A 109 -1.33 10.17 7.42
C GLY A 109 -0.74 10.69 6.12
N PHE A 110 -1.59 11.24 5.24
CA PHE A 110 -1.16 11.82 3.97
C PHE A 110 -0.39 13.12 4.17
N GLY A 111 -0.71 13.92 5.19
CA GLY A 111 0.13 15.04 5.60
C GLY A 111 1.56 14.61 5.92
N VAL A 112 1.72 13.52 6.68
CA VAL A 112 3.06 12.97 6.97
C VAL A 112 3.73 12.41 5.70
N TYR A 113 2.99 11.68 4.87
CA TYR A 113 3.50 11.10 3.63
C TYR A 113 4.02 12.21 2.69
N GLU A 114 3.26 13.29 2.51
CA GLU A 114 3.64 14.46 1.72
C GLU A 114 4.95 15.08 2.23
N LYS A 115 5.09 15.27 3.54
CA LYS A 115 6.34 15.81 4.13
C LYS A 115 7.54 14.89 3.93
N LEU A 116 7.34 13.57 3.97
CA LEU A 116 8.39 12.61 3.66
C LEU A 116 8.76 12.62 2.18
N LEU A 117 7.81 12.85 1.26
CA LEU A 117 8.09 13.07 -0.16
C LEU A 117 8.92 14.35 -0.37
N GLU A 118 8.51 15.48 0.23
CA GLU A 118 9.25 16.75 0.17
C GLU A 118 10.71 16.54 0.63
N LYS A 119 10.89 15.93 1.81
CA LYS A 119 12.21 15.67 2.39
C LYS A 119 13.05 14.76 1.50
N THR A 120 12.48 13.65 1.02
CA THR A 120 13.19 12.69 0.18
C THR A 120 13.61 13.31 -1.15
N ARG A 121 12.77 14.14 -1.76
CA ARG A 121 13.09 14.85 -3.02
C ARG A 121 14.21 15.86 -2.80
N LYS A 122 14.12 16.67 -1.75
CA LYS A 122 15.16 17.64 -1.37
C LYS A 122 16.51 16.97 -1.10
N GLU A 123 16.53 15.87 -0.35
CA GLU A 123 17.74 15.10 -0.05
C GLU A 123 18.42 14.54 -1.32
N ARG A 124 17.65 14.24 -2.37
CA ARG A 124 18.17 13.61 -3.60
C ARG A 124 18.51 14.58 -4.72
N LEU A 125 17.78 15.68 -4.83
CA LEU A 125 17.75 16.51 -6.03
C LEU A 125 18.12 17.98 -5.73
N GLY A 126 18.41 18.32 -4.47
CA GLY A 126 18.72 19.68 -4.05
C GLY A 126 17.49 20.60 -3.98
N GLU A 127 17.70 21.92 -3.86
CA GLU A 127 16.61 22.90 -3.73
C GLU A 127 15.82 23.12 -5.03
N GLU A 128 16.38 22.75 -6.20
CA GLU A 128 15.75 22.91 -7.52
C GLU A 128 14.84 21.73 -7.91
N ALA A 129 14.59 20.82 -6.98
CA ALA A 129 13.87 19.57 -7.14
C ALA A 129 12.35 19.72 -7.38
N LYS A 130 11.91 20.51 -8.35
CA LYS A 130 10.48 20.73 -8.58
C LYS A 130 9.80 19.61 -9.38
N GLN A 131 10.51 18.81 -10.19
CA GLN A 131 9.82 17.91 -11.12
C GLN A 131 10.45 16.54 -11.47
N SER A 132 11.67 16.18 -11.02
CA SER A 132 12.33 14.97 -11.56
C SER A 132 12.05 13.65 -10.82
N ALA A 133 11.23 13.65 -9.76
CA ALA A 133 10.80 12.43 -9.07
C ALA A 133 9.37 12.06 -9.47
N LEU A 134 9.24 10.97 -10.24
CA LEU A 134 7.96 10.49 -10.77
C LEU A 134 7.17 9.65 -9.76
N PHE A 135 7.88 8.94 -8.87
CA PHE A 135 7.30 8.02 -7.89
C PHE A 135 7.68 8.43 -6.46
N SER A 136 7.24 7.65 -5.47
CA SER A 136 7.44 7.96 -4.06
C SER A 136 8.93 8.10 -3.69
N VAL A 137 9.78 7.21 -4.23
CA VAL A 137 11.23 7.25 -4.01
C VAL A 137 11.98 7.04 -5.34
N GLY A 138 12.30 8.15 -6.01
CA GLY A 138 13.09 8.15 -7.24
C GLY A 138 12.26 8.06 -8.52
N ALA A 139 12.81 7.39 -9.54
CA ALA A 139 12.27 7.39 -10.90
C ALA A 139 11.57 6.07 -11.29
N SER A 140 11.52 5.09 -10.40
CA SER A 140 10.85 3.79 -10.63
C SER A 140 9.84 3.50 -9.53
N VAL A 141 8.81 2.71 -9.86
CA VAL A 141 7.83 2.19 -8.90
C VAL A 141 8.54 1.37 -7.83
N SER A 142 8.12 1.54 -6.59
CA SER A 142 8.57 0.80 -5.42
C SER A 142 7.40 0.29 -4.59
N LEU A 143 7.68 -0.48 -3.54
CA LEU A 143 6.64 -0.87 -2.57
C LEU A 143 5.92 0.36 -1.97
N ALA A 144 6.58 1.50 -1.81
CA ALA A 144 5.92 2.69 -1.26
C ALA A 144 4.72 3.13 -2.13
N ASP A 145 4.84 3.02 -3.44
CA ASP A 145 3.78 3.35 -4.41
C ASP A 145 2.66 2.30 -4.38
N ILE A 146 3.03 1.02 -4.27
CA ILE A 146 2.09 -0.11 -4.15
C ILE A 146 1.22 0.01 -2.90
N TYR A 147 1.75 0.58 -1.82
CA TYR A 147 0.98 0.89 -0.61
C TYR A 147 0.17 2.19 -0.74
N LEU A 148 0.76 3.23 -1.33
CA LEU A 148 0.13 4.55 -1.42
C LEU A 148 -1.14 4.53 -2.29
N VAL A 149 -1.07 3.92 -3.47
CA VAL A 149 -2.17 3.90 -4.45
C VAL A 149 -3.49 3.39 -3.85
N PRO A 150 -3.57 2.19 -3.23
CA PRO A 150 -4.80 1.73 -2.60
C PRO A 150 -5.20 2.53 -1.36
N ALA A 151 -4.25 3.15 -0.65
CA ALA A 151 -4.58 4.07 0.44
C ALA A 151 -5.29 5.32 -0.08
N ALA A 152 -4.77 5.94 -1.14
CA ALA A 152 -5.39 7.09 -1.81
C ALA A 152 -6.80 6.77 -2.33
N GLN A 153 -6.99 5.58 -2.92
CA GLN A 153 -8.33 5.10 -3.29
C GLN A 153 -9.26 4.97 -2.08
N GLY A 154 -8.75 4.49 -0.94
CA GLY A 154 -9.53 4.41 0.29
C GLY A 154 -9.97 5.78 0.82
N ALA A 155 -9.09 6.79 0.75
CA ALA A 155 -9.42 8.17 1.11
C ALA A 155 -10.54 8.75 0.24
N LEU A 156 -10.42 8.58 -1.09
CA LEU A 156 -11.42 9.05 -2.04
C LEU A 156 -12.79 8.38 -1.80
N ARG A 157 -12.80 7.08 -1.47
CA ARG A 157 -14.04 6.36 -1.11
C ARG A 157 -14.74 6.86 0.14
N VAL A 158 -14.01 7.50 1.06
CA VAL A 158 -14.60 8.13 2.25
C VAL A 158 -14.82 9.63 2.06
N GLY A 159 -14.68 10.13 0.82
CA GLY A 159 -14.96 11.51 0.45
C GLY A 159 -13.83 12.49 0.79
N LEU A 160 -12.60 12.01 0.99
CA LEU A 160 -11.43 12.86 1.17
C LEU A 160 -10.70 13.06 -0.16
N ALA A 161 -10.70 14.29 -0.64
CA ALA A 161 -10.02 14.69 -1.86
C ALA A 161 -8.52 14.90 -1.58
N LEU A 162 -7.66 14.82 -2.62
CA LEU A 162 -6.19 14.76 -2.45
C LEU A 162 -5.48 16.10 -2.69
N GLU A 163 -6.24 17.18 -2.89
CA GLU A 163 -5.74 18.50 -3.30
C GLU A 163 -4.76 19.12 -2.29
N ASN A 164 -4.87 18.74 -1.02
CA ASN A 164 -3.98 19.21 0.05
C ASN A 164 -2.57 18.58 -0.01
N TRP A 165 -2.37 17.52 -0.81
CA TRP A 165 -1.10 16.78 -0.92
C TRP A 165 -0.67 16.66 -2.39
N PRO A 166 -0.20 17.76 -3.01
CA PRO A 166 0.09 17.79 -4.44
C PRO A 166 1.18 16.81 -4.89
N LEU A 167 2.23 16.55 -4.09
CA LEU A 167 3.27 15.58 -4.47
C LEU A 167 2.72 14.16 -4.44
N LEU A 168 2.00 13.81 -3.37
CA LEU A 168 1.31 12.53 -3.23
C LEU A 168 0.31 12.31 -4.37
N LYS A 169 -0.54 13.32 -4.66
CA LYS A 169 -1.50 13.30 -5.78
C LYS A 169 -0.78 13.09 -7.10
N GLY A 170 0.37 13.74 -7.30
CA GLY A 170 1.22 13.56 -8.48
C GLY A 170 1.75 12.13 -8.62
N VAL A 171 2.31 11.55 -7.56
CA VAL A 171 2.78 10.16 -7.55
C VAL A 171 1.65 9.19 -7.89
N VAL A 172 0.49 9.38 -7.26
CA VAL A 172 -0.72 8.62 -7.54
C VAL A 172 -1.08 8.73 -9.03
N ALA A 173 -1.12 9.93 -9.59
CA ALA A 173 -1.42 10.12 -11.01
C ALA A 173 -0.42 9.41 -11.94
N GLU A 174 0.88 9.48 -11.65
CA GLU A 174 1.91 8.78 -12.42
C GLU A 174 1.76 7.25 -12.36
N CYS A 175 1.50 6.69 -11.17
CA CYS A 175 1.26 5.25 -11.02
C CYS A 175 0.08 4.77 -11.88
N TRP A 176 -0.98 5.57 -11.97
CA TRP A 176 -2.18 5.22 -12.73
C TRP A 176 -1.98 5.20 -14.25
N LYS A 177 -0.97 5.89 -14.77
CA LYS A 177 -0.63 5.80 -16.20
C LYS A 177 -0.14 4.39 -16.58
N LEU A 178 0.39 3.65 -15.61
CA LEU A 178 0.94 2.31 -15.82
C LEU A 178 -0.17 1.26 -15.91
N GLU A 179 -0.08 0.39 -16.91
CA GLU A 179 -1.06 -0.69 -17.12
C GLU A 179 -1.17 -1.64 -15.92
N ALA A 180 -0.06 -1.94 -15.24
CA ALA A 180 -0.04 -2.82 -14.07
C ALA A 180 -0.95 -2.31 -12.94
N PHE A 181 -0.93 -1.00 -12.65
CA PHE A 181 -1.84 -0.41 -11.66
C PHE A 181 -3.29 -0.41 -12.12
N ARG A 182 -3.55 -0.14 -13.41
CA ARG A 182 -4.91 -0.22 -13.98
C ARG A 182 -5.48 -1.64 -13.90
N LYS A 183 -4.68 -2.67 -14.19
CA LYS A 183 -5.05 -4.09 -14.08
C LYS A 183 -5.17 -4.59 -12.64
N GLY A 184 -4.31 -4.09 -11.75
CA GLY A 184 -4.45 -4.31 -10.30
C GLY A 184 -5.81 -3.88 -9.77
N GLY A 185 -6.48 -2.99 -10.52
CA GLY A 185 -7.91 -2.77 -10.47
C GLY A 185 -8.35 -1.90 -9.30
N LEU A 186 -9.45 -1.20 -9.54
CA LEU A 186 -10.38 -0.78 -8.50
C LEU A 186 -11.27 -2.01 -8.24
N GLY A 187 -11.14 -2.69 -7.11
CA GLY A 187 -12.24 -3.57 -6.68
C GLY A 187 -13.49 -2.70 -6.64
N GLY A 188 -14.46 -2.94 -7.55
CA GLY A 188 -15.53 -2.04 -8.06
C GLY A 188 -16.24 -1.07 -7.09
N HIS A 189 -15.51 -0.22 -6.39
CA HIS A 189 -16.00 0.53 -5.23
C HIS A 189 -15.49 1.97 -5.19
N GLY A 190 -14.98 2.52 -6.29
CA GLY A 190 -14.65 3.94 -6.37
C GLY A 190 -14.48 4.35 -7.82
N ASN A 191 -15.43 5.10 -8.36
CA ASN A 191 -15.24 5.76 -9.65
C ASN A 191 -14.14 6.80 -9.47
N LEU A 192 -13.02 6.59 -10.14
CA LEU A 192 -12.07 7.65 -10.47
C LEU A 192 -12.01 7.67 -11.98
N LEU A 193 -12.87 8.51 -12.57
CA LEU A 193 -12.74 8.86 -13.97
C LEU A 193 -11.50 9.76 -14.09
N PRO A 194 -10.61 9.53 -15.08
CA PRO A 194 -9.53 10.46 -15.39
C PRO A 194 -10.08 11.86 -15.71
#